data_AF-A0A963J8Y0-F1
#
_entry.id   AF-A0A963J8Y0-F1
#
_cell.length_a   1.000
_cell.length_b   1.000
_cell.length_c   1.000
_cell.angle_alpha   90.00
_cell.angle_beta   90.00
_cell.angle_gamma   90.00
#
_symmetry.space_group_name_H-M   'P 1'
#
loop_
_entity.id
_entity.type
_entity.pdbx_description
1 polymer ?
#
loop_
_entity_poly.entity_id
_entity_poly.type
_entity_poly.pdbx_seq_one_letter_code
_entity_poly.pdbx_strand_id
1 'polypeptide(L)' 'VLKEGDEVTAVVVNVDRKTRNIQLSIKQKDMIDEQGAMANLSQQSSRESAGTTSLGALLRAKLDNSDK' A
#
# COMPACT_ATOMS: atom_id res chain seq x y z
N VAL A 1 -12.85 10.11 15.69
CA VAL A 1 -12.76 11.57 15.93
C VAL A 1 -11.52 11.79 16.76
N LEU A 2 -10.54 12.53 16.24
CA LEU A 2 -9.26 12.81 16.94
C LEU A 2 -9.48 13.88 18.01
N LYS A 3 -8.79 13.77 19.15
CA LYS A 3 -8.88 14.74 20.24
C LYS A 3 -7.67 15.67 20.24
N GLU A 4 -7.84 16.83 20.87
CA GLU A 4 -6.73 17.75 21.10
C GLU A 4 -5.70 17.11 22.05
N GLY A 5 -4.43 17.12 21.66
CA GLY A 5 -3.34 16.48 22.39
C GLY A 5 -2.93 15.09 21.87
N ASP A 6 -3.68 14.51 20.93
CA ASP A 6 -3.31 13.23 20.32
C ASP A 6 -2.12 13.39 19.36
N GLU A 7 -1.11 12.54 19.49
CA GLU A 7 -0.04 12.44 18.50
C GLU A 7 -0.57 11.77 17.24
N VAL A 8 -0.43 12.45 16.10
CA VAL A 8 -0.87 11.94 14.80
C VAL A 8 0.26 12.02 13.78
N THR A 9 0.34 11.00 12.94
CA THR A 9 1.21 11.05 11.77
C THR A 9 0.40 11.54 10.57
N ALA A 10 0.91 12.54 9.84
CA ALA A 10 0.26 13.10 8.66
C ALA A 10 1.30 13.45 7.60
N VAL A 11 0.85 13.59 6.34
CA VAL A 11 1.72 14.01 5.23
C VAL A 11 1.61 15.51 5.04
N VAL A 12 2.72 16.14 4.68
CA VAL A 12 2.75 17.55 4.29
C VAL A 12 2.18 17.69 2.88
N VAL A 13 1.06 18.41 2.75
CA VAL A 13 0.40 18.65 1.46
C VAL A 13 0.93 19.93 0.83
N ASN A 14 1.09 20.98 1.63
CA ASN A 14 1.55 22.28 1.13
C ASN A 14 2.23 23.07 2.25
N VAL A 15 3.20 23.89 1.88
CA VAL A 15 3.90 24.84 2.76
C VAL A 15 3.79 26.23 2.15
N ASP A 16 2.98 27.10 2.75
CA ASP A 16 2.94 28.51 2.41
C ASP A 16 4.07 29.24 3.14
N ARG A 17 5.09 29.64 2.39
CA ARG A 17 6.27 30.33 2.94
C ARG A 17 6.01 31.78 3.36
N LYS A 18 4.96 32.43 2.84
CA LYS A 18 4.62 33.82 3.19
C LYS A 18 3.98 33.88 4.56
N THR A 19 2.99 33.03 4.80
CA THR A 19 2.27 32.97 6.09
C THR A 19 2.90 31.99 7.07
N ARG A 20 3.86 31.16 6.60
CA ARG A 20 4.48 30.05 7.35
C ARG A 20 3.47 29.00 7.80
N ASN A 21 2.35 28.88 7.08
CA ASN A 21 1.35 27.86 7.33
C ASN A 21 1.68 26.56 6.60
N ILE A 22 1.40 25.42 7.25
CA ILE A 22 1.62 24.09 6.70
C ILE A 22 0.26 23.39 6.65
N GLN A 23 -0.11 22.91 5.46
CA GLN A 23 -1.31 22.09 5.28
C GLN A 23 -0.91 20.62 5.41
N LEU A 24 -1.60 19.90 6.30
CA LEU A 24 -1.35 18.50 6.63
C LEU A 24 -2.57 17.65 6.26
N SER A 25 -2.36 16.40 5.83
CA SER A 25 -3.45 15.46 5.56
C SER A 25 -3.15 14.07 6.10
N ILE A 26 -4.05 13.59 6.96
CA ILE A 26 -4.03 12.22 7.49
C ILE A 26 -4.58 11.25 6.44
N LYS A 27 -5.65 11.64 5.74
CA LYS A 27 -6.24 10.80 4.69
C LYS A 27 -5.24 10.43 3.59
N GLN A 28 -4.40 11.37 3.17
CA GLN A 28 -3.37 11.07 2.18
C GLN A 28 -2.28 10.15 2.73
N LYS A 29 -1.99 10.20 4.04
CA LYS A 29 -1.08 9.24 4.67
C LYS A 29 -1.64 7.83 4.51
N ASP A 30 -2.90 7.63 4.87
CA ASP A 30 -3.55 6.31 4.81
C ASP A 30 -3.54 5.78 3.37
N MET A 31 -3.84 6.63 2.39
CA MET A 31 -3.79 6.25 0.97
C MET A 31 -2.37 5.91 0.48
N ILE A 32 -1.34 6.65 0.92
CA ILE A 32 0.05 6.37 0.56
C ILE A 32 0.53 5.08 1.22
N ASP A 33 0.19 4.86 2.49
CA ASP A 33 0.54 3.63 3.21
C ASP A 33 -0.15 2.42 2.55
N GLU A 34 -1.42 2.54 2.14
CA GLU A 34 -2.14 1.51 1.38
C GLU A 34 -1.53 1.25 -0.01
N GLN A 35 -1.21 2.30 -0.78
CA GLN A 35 -0.57 2.17 -2.08
C GLN A 35 0.84 1.57 -1.97
N GLY A 36 1.61 1.97 -0.96
CA GLY A 36 2.92 1.42 -0.66
C GLY A 36 2.84 -0.06 -0.25
N ALA A 37 1.84 -0.44 0.53
CA ALA A 37 1.59 -1.84 0.90
C ALA A 37 1.21 -2.69 -0.32
N MET A 38 0.36 -2.20 -1.22
CA MET A 38 0.02 -2.91 -2.47
C MET A 38 1.21 -3.04 -3.43
N ALA A 39 2.08 -2.02 -3.51
CA ALA A 39 3.29 -2.09 -4.31
C ALA A 39 4.29 -3.12 -3.76
N ASN A 40 4.43 -3.19 -2.44
CA ASN A 40 5.26 -4.22 -1.80
C ASN A 40 4.66 -5.62 -1.94
N LEU A 41 3.35 -5.78 -1.79
CA LEU A 41 2.67 -7.06 -1.98
C LEU A 41 2.78 -7.56 -3.43
N SER A 42 2.61 -6.68 -4.42
CA SER A 42 2.78 -7.05 -5.84
C SER A 42 4.23 -7.42 -6.19
N GLN A 43 5.23 -6.74 -5.61
CA GLN A 43 6.63 -7.15 -5.72
C GLN A 43 6.92 -8.46 -4.99
N GLN A 44 6.29 -8.70 -3.84
CA GLN A 44 6.43 -9.96 -3.10
C GLN A 44 5.79 -11.12 -3.87
N SER A 45 4.59 -10.93 -4.45
CA SER A 45 3.97 -11.91 -5.36
C SER A 45 4.81 -12.16 -6.61
N SER A 46 5.51 -11.15 -7.12
CA SER A 46 6.43 -11.32 -8.27
C SER A 46 7.71 -12.09 -7.90
N ARG A 47 8.20 -11.93 -6.65
CA ARG A 47 9.34 -12.69 -6.10
C ARG A 47 8.96 -14.12 -5.69
N GLU A 48 7.74 -14.33 -5.21
CA GLU A 48 7.16 -15.64 -4.93
C GLU A 48 6.87 -16.41 -6.23
N SER A 49 6.52 -15.69 -7.32
CA SER A 49 6.36 -16.27 -8.66
C SER A 49 7.69 -16.71 -9.30
N ALA A 50 8.83 -16.17 -8.87
CA ALA A 50 10.15 -16.58 -9.36
C ALA A 50 10.65 -17.91 -8.74
N GLY A 51 9.97 -18.40 -7.69
CA GLY A 51 10.37 -19.60 -6.92
C GLY A 51 9.63 -20.89 -7.28
N THR A 52 8.65 -20.86 -8.19
CA THR A 52 7.82 -22.05 -8.48
C THR A 52 8.02 -22.58 -9.89
N THR A 53 9.25 -22.90 -10.27
CA THR A 53 9.44 -23.84 -11.38
C THR A 53 8.85 -25.19 -10.94
N SER A 54 7.92 -25.73 -11.73
CA SER A 54 7.13 -26.94 -11.47
C SER A 54 5.87 -26.80 -10.57
N LEU A 55 5.98 -26.46 -9.27
CA LEU A 55 4.84 -26.60 -8.36
C LEU A 55 3.73 -25.54 -8.58
N GLY A 56 4.11 -24.30 -8.92
CA GLY A 56 3.17 -23.20 -9.11
C GLY A 56 2.37 -23.28 -10.41
N ALA A 57 2.96 -23.86 -11.46
CA ALA A 57 2.27 -24.15 -12.72
C ALA A 57 1.18 -25.21 -12.52
N LEU A 58 1.46 -26.24 -11.71
CA LEU A 58 0.48 -27.30 -11.39
C LEU A 58 -0.69 -26.79 -10.54
N LEU A 59 -0.41 -25.88 -9.59
CA LEU A 59 -1.46 -25.30 -8.74
C LEU A 59 -2.38 -24.36 -9.54
N ARG A 60 -1.81 -23.52 -10.42
CA ARG A 60 -2.59 -22.64 -11.30
C ARG A 60 -3.48 -23.45 -12.25
N ALA A 61 -2.96 -24.52 -12.85
CA ALA A 61 -3.71 -25.40 -13.73
C ALA A 61 -4.86 -26.14 -13.02
N LYS A 62 -4.71 -26.48 -11.73
CA LYS A 62 -5.80 -27.06 -10.92
C LYS A 62 -6.89 -26.06 -10.57
N LEU A 63 -6.51 -24.83 -10.23
CA LEU A 63 -7.46 -23.75 -9.93
C LEU A 63 -8.29 -23.40 -11.17
N ASP A 64 -7.65 -23.22 -12.33
CA ASP A 64 -8.33 -22.95 -13.61
C ASP A 64 -9.30 -24.06 -14.04
N ASN A 65 -9.07 -25.30 -13.59
CA ASN A 65 -9.94 -26.45 -13.87
C ASN A 65 -11.10 -26.59 -12.86
N SER A 66 -10.98 -25.97 -11.68
CA SER A 66 -12.00 -26.02 -10.63
C SER A 66 -13.07 -24.93 -10.79
N ASP A 67 -12.75 -23.87 -11.54
CA ASP A 67 -13.64 -22.73 -11.82
C ASP A 67 -14.44 -22.89 -13.13
N LYS A 68 -14.66 -24.14 -13.61
CA LYS A 68 -15.43 -24.44 -14.82
C LYS A 68 -16.62 -25.36 -14.56
#